data_AF-E3Q9J5-F1
#
_entry.id   AF-E3Q9J5-F1
#
_cell.length_a   1.000
_cell.length_b   1.000
_cell.length_c   1.000
_cell.angle_alpha   90.00
_cell.angle_beta   90.00
_cell.angle_gamma   90.00
#
_symmetry.space_group_name_H-M   'P 1'
#
loop_
_entity.id
_entity.type
_entity.pdbx_description
1 polymer ?
#
loop_
_entity_poly.entity_id
_entity_poly.type
_entity_poly.pdbx_seq_one_letter_code
_entity_poly.pdbx_strand_id
1 'polypeptide(L)'
;MKYSGEMYDVFDLKLNIFRHTCSKAGIEEHQLAPIFSIMLRAQAVTFYFSRVCGSSIRDFVEIVQPVRSHFEIQESTQTYLTE
;
A
#
# COMPACT_ATOMS: atom_id res chain seq x y z
N MET A 1 -4.40 -11.37 -4.88
CA MET A 1 -5.15 -10.28 -4.21
C MET A 1 -4.27 -9.05 -4.19
N LYS A 2 -4.55 -8.06 -5.03
CA LYS A 2 -3.82 -6.79 -5.06
C LYS A 2 -4.70 -5.71 -4.42
N TYR A 3 -4.08 -4.75 -3.75
CA TYR A 3 -4.75 -3.64 -3.10
C TYR A 3 -5.14 -2.58 -4.14
N SER A 4 -6.44 -2.32 -4.33
CA SER A 4 -6.95 -1.31 -5.26
C SER A 4 -7.11 0.07 -4.64
N GLY A 5 -7.26 0.14 -3.31
CA GLY A 5 -7.61 1.35 -2.57
C GLY A 5 -9.11 1.60 -2.48
N GLU A 6 -9.95 0.57 -2.66
CA GLU A 6 -11.41 0.67 -2.52
C GLU A 6 -11.87 0.59 -1.06
N MET A 7 -13.10 1.08 -0.79
CA MET A 7 -13.71 1.25 0.55
C MET A 7 -13.84 -0.03 1.40
N TYR A 8 -13.65 -1.21 0.81
CA TYR A 8 -13.67 -2.50 1.52
C TYR A 8 -12.32 -3.23 1.45
N ASP A 9 -11.33 -2.61 0.83
CA ASP A 9 -10.02 -3.21 0.66
C ASP A 9 -9.18 -2.86 1.89
N VAL A 10 -9.08 -3.81 2.83
CA VAL A 10 -8.35 -3.60 4.09
C VAL A 10 -6.85 -3.63 3.81
N PHE A 11 -6.20 -2.46 3.88
CA PHE A 11 -4.78 -2.31 3.58
C PHE A 11 -3.90 -3.21 4.46
N ASP A 12 -4.13 -3.23 5.78
CA ASP A 12 -3.37 -4.06 6.73
C ASP A 12 -3.47 -5.56 6.43
N LEU A 13 -4.65 -6.05 6.03
CA LEU A 13 -4.83 -7.46 5.68
C LEU A 13 -4.01 -7.81 4.43
N LYS A 14 -4.05 -6.98 3.40
CA LYS A 14 -3.25 -7.19 2.19
C LYS A 14 -1.76 -7.08 2.48
N LEU A 15 -1.36 -6.16 3.36
CA LEU A 15 0.03 -5.96 3.77
C LEU A 15 0.56 -7.19 4.51
N ASN A 16 -0.25 -7.79 5.40
CA ASN A 16 0.10 -9.03 6.07
C ASN A 16 0.24 -10.20 5.09
N ILE A 17 -0.69 -10.34 4.13
CA ILE A 17 -0.60 -11.37 3.08
C ILE A 17 0.67 -11.17 2.24
N PHE A 18 0.99 -9.93 1.88
CA PHE A 18 2.18 -9.58 1.14
C PHE A 18 3.45 -9.94 1.92
N ARG A 19 3.57 -9.52 3.18
CA ARG A 19 4.71 -9.87 4.05
C ARG A 19 4.88 -11.37 4.20
N HIS A 20 3.79 -12.09 4.44
CA HIS A 20 3.80 -13.55 4.57
C HIS A 20 4.25 -14.21 3.25
N THR A 21 3.79 -13.71 2.10
CA THR A 21 4.19 -14.22 0.78
C THR A 21 5.67 -13.94 0.50
N CYS A 22 6.15 -12.73 0.82
CA CYS A 22 7.55 -12.34 0.66
C CYS A 22 8.46 -13.20 1.56
N SER A 23 8.07 -13.39 2.82
CA SER A 23 8.80 -14.27 3.76
C SER A 23 8.87 -15.70 3.23
N LYS A 24 7.76 -16.26 2.72
CA LYS A 24 7.76 -17.60 2.09
C LYS A 24 8.62 -17.68 0.83
N ALA A 25 8.80 -16.57 0.12
CA ALA A 25 9.63 -16.49 -1.08
C ALA A 25 11.12 -16.21 -0.76
N GLY A 26 11.50 -16.07 0.52
CA GLY A 26 12.87 -15.74 0.92
C GLY A 26 13.27 -14.30 0.64
N ILE A 27 12.30 -13.39 0.53
CA ILE A 27 12.53 -11.97 0.28
C ILE A 27 12.84 -11.26 1.60
N GLU A 28 13.98 -10.59 1.65
CA GLU A 28 14.45 -9.83 2.80
C GLU A 28 13.80 -8.44 2.89
N GLU A 29 13.79 -7.83 4.08
CA GLU A 29 13.07 -6.57 4.32
C GLU A 29 13.51 -5.42 3.42
N HIS A 30 14.79 -5.36 3.04
CA HIS A 30 15.33 -4.35 2.13
C HIS A 30 14.79 -4.49 0.68
N GLN A 31 14.36 -5.69 0.29
CA GLN A 31 13.73 -5.97 -1.01
C GLN A 31 12.23 -5.66 -1.00
N LEU A 32 11.60 -5.50 0.19
CA LEU A 32 10.17 -5.24 0.28
C LEU A 32 9.77 -3.88 -0.31
N ALA A 33 10.63 -2.86 -0.14
CA ALA A 33 10.41 -1.51 -0.67
C ALA A 33 10.21 -1.49 -2.20
N PRO A 34 11.15 -2.00 -3.04
CA PRO A 34 10.99 -1.97 -4.50
C PRO A 34 9.84 -2.86 -5.00
N ILE A 35 9.59 -4.00 -4.35
CA ILE A 35 8.54 -4.93 -4.77
C ILE A 35 7.15 -4.57 -4.21
N PHE A 36 7.04 -3.57 -3.32
CA PHE A 36 5.77 -3.12 -2.77
C PHE A 36 4.76 -2.73 -3.86
N SER A 37 5.25 -2.18 -4.97
CA SER A 37 4.46 -1.87 -6.17
C SER A 37 3.67 -3.06 -6.72
N ILE A 38 4.14 -4.31 -6.53
CA ILE A 38 3.50 -5.54 -7.02
C ILE A 38 2.19 -5.84 -6.28
N MET A 39 2.11 -5.44 -5.01
CA MET A 39 0.92 -5.57 -4.16
C MET A 39 -0.17 -4.57 -4.54
N LEU A 40 0.17 -3.45 -5.17
CA LEU A 40 -0.76 -2.38 -5.51
C LEU A 40 -1.43 -2.60 -6.88
N ARG A 41 -2.64 -2.07 -7.05
CA ARG A 41 -3.39 -2.04 -8.31
C ARG A 41 -4.24 -0.77 -8.38
N ALA A 42 -4.79 -0.48 -9.55
CA ALA A 42 -5.78 0.58 -9.78
C ALA A 42 -5.29 1.94 -9.27
N GLN A 43 -6.07 2.61 -8.41
CA GLN A 43 -5.73 3.95 -7.93
C GLN A 43 -4.53 3.93 -6.99
N ALA A 44 -4.36 2.85 -6.21
CA ALA A 44 -3.22 2.71 -5.30
C ALA A 44 -1.87 2.64 -6.02
N VAL A 45 -1.79 1.91 -7.14
CA VAL A 45 -0.52 1.83 -7.91
C VAL A 45 -0.22 3.16 -8.61
N THR A 46 -1.24 3.84 -9.13
CA THR A 46 -1.09 5.17 -9.73
C THR A 46 -0.60 6.17 -8.70
N PHE A 47 -1.19 6.20 -7.50
CA PHE A 47 -0.75 7.07 -6.41
C PHE A 47 0.71 6.79 -6.01
N TYR A 48 1.08 5.51 -5.88
CA TYR A 48 2.45 5.12 -5.57
C TYR A 48 3.45 5.61 -6.61
N PHE A 49 3.21 5.40 -7.91
CA PHE A 49 4.15 5.88 -8.94
C PHE A 49 4.16 7.40 -9.08
N SER A 50 3.03 8.07 -8.89
CA SER A 50 2.94 9.54 -9.03
C SER A 50 3.49 10.31 -7.83
N ARG A 51 3.36 9.80 -6.60
CA ARG A 51 3.71 10.52 -5.36
C ARG A 51 4.87 9.91 -4.59
N VAL A 52 5.09 8.60 -4.68
CA VAL A 52 6.02 7.87 -3.80
C VAL A 52 7.30 7.46 -4.54
N CYS A 53 7.19 6.88 -5.74
CA CYS A 53 8.31 6.32 -6.50
C CYS A 53 9.39 7.35 -6.92
N GLY A 54 9.04 8.63 -7.00
CA GLY A 54 9.97 9.71 -7.36
C GLY A 54 10.67 10.38 -6.17
N SER A 55 10.26 10.05 -4.94
CA SER A 55 10.89 10.59 -3.73
C SER A 55 12.12 9.75 -3.37
N SER A 56 13.15 10.35 -2.78
CA SER A 56 14.40 9.67 -2.34
C SER A 56 14.20 8.68 -1.19
N ILE A 57 12.98 8.16 -1.03
CA ILE A 57 12.53 7.26 0.02
C ILE A 57 13.09 5.87 -0.26
N ARG A 58 13.80 5.30 0.71
CA ARG A 58 14.42 3.97 0.59
C ARG A 58 13.79 2.94 1.52
N ASP A 59 13.15 3.39 2.59
CA ASP A 59 12.62 2.50 3.60
C ASP A 59 11.18 2.06 3.31
N PHE A 60 10.92 0.78 3.57
CA PHE A 60 9.61 0.17 3.37
C PHE A 60 8.51 0.90 4.15
N VAL A 61 8.81 1.30 5.40
CA VAL A 61 7.85 2.02 6.25
C VAL A 61 7.49 3.38 5.64
N GLU A 62 8.49 4.11 5.14
CA GLU A 62 8.29 5.43 4.54
C GLU A 62 7.51 5.37 3.22
N ILE A 63 7.55 4.23 2.52
CA ILE A 63 6.72 3.96 1.34
C ILE A 63 5.28 3.61 1.73
N VAL A 64 5.12 2.78 2.75
CA VAL A 64 3.83 2.20 3.15
C VAL A 64 2.94 3.23 3.85
N GLN A 65 3.50 4.05 4.72
CA GLN A 65 2.77 5.07 5.49
C GLN A 65 1.97 6.06 4.64
N PRO A 66 2.54 6.74 3.63
CA PRO A 66 1.78 7.71 2.82
C PRO A 66 0.70 7.04 1.98
N VAL A 67 0.91 5.81 1.51
CA VAL A 67 -0.11 5.04 0.79
C VAL A 67 -1.25 4.69 1.76
N ARG A 68 -0.93 4.14 2.94
CA ARG A 68 -1.91 3.82 3.99
C ARG A 68 -2.77 5.03 4.36
N SER A 69 -2.14 6.13 4.76
CA SER A 69 -2.84 7.32 5.21
C SER A 69 -3.74 7.92 4.12
N HIS A 70 -3.33 7.87 2.86
CA HIS A 70 -4.15 8.43 1.77
C HIS A 70 -5.49 7.70 1.64
N PHE A 71 -5.49 6.37 1.75
CA PHE A 71 -6.70 5.57 1.60
C PHE A 71 -7.51 5.45 2.89
N GLU A 72 -6.89 5.41 4.07
CA GLU A 72 -7.60 5.46 5.37
C GLU A 72 -8.37 6.80 5.53
N ILE A 73 -7.79 7.92 5.09
CA ILE A 73 -8.47 9.22 5.11
C ILE A 73 -9.66 9.25 4.14
N GLN A 74 -9.53 8.63 2.97
CA GLN A 74 -10.64 8.55 2.00
C GLN A 74 -11.80 7.68 2.52
N GLU A 75 -11.50 6.55 3.16
CA GLU A 75 -12.51 5.69 3.81
C GLU A 75 -13.27 6.44 4.91
N SER A 76 -12.53 7.17 5.75
CA SER A 76 -13.09 8.03 6.80
C SER A 76 -14.03 9.09 6.21
N THR A 77 -13.56 9.83 5.20
CA THR A 77 -14.30 10.94 4.59
C THR A 77 -15.59 10.48 3.90
N GLN A 78 -15.59 9.30 3.26
CA GLN A 78 -16.78 8.74 2.61
C GLN A 78 -17.83 8.29 3.62
N THR A 79 -17.42 7.72 4.76
CA THR A 79 -18.35 7.29 5.82
C THR A 79 -19.14 8.47 6.37
N TYR A 80 -18.47 9.60 6.63
CA TYR A 80 -19.12 10.83 7.09
C TYR A 80 -20.06 11.49 6.07
N LEU A 81 -19.91 11.22 4.77
CA LEU A 81 -20.78 11.78 3.72
C LEU A 81 -22.03 10.92 3.44
N THR A 82 -22.11 9.73 4.05
CA THR A 82 -23.21 8.79 3.86
C THR A 82 -24.12 8.69 5.10
N GLU A 83 -23.85 9.47 6.14
CA GLU A 83 -24.68 9.62 7.35
C GLU A 83 -25.49 10.92 7.36
#